data_AF-A0A1F2PAR5-F1
#
_entry.id   AF-A0A1F2PAR5-F1
#
_cell.length_a   1.000
_cell.length_b   1.000
_cell.length_c   1.000
_cell.angle_alpha   90.00
_cell.angle_beta   90.00
_cell.angle_gamma   90.00
#
_symmetry.space_group_name_H-M   'P 1'
#
loop_
_entity.id
_entity.type
_entity.pdbx_description
1 polymer ?
#
loop_
_entity_poly.entity_id
_entity_poly.type
_entity_poly.pdbx_seq_one_letter_code
_entity_poly.pdbx_strand_id
1 'polypeptide(L)'
;MDPLFVIKALTNGADGVFMGGCHPGDCHYTKGNYYARRRIAALREVLKAFGLDERVRLRWISASEGPQFAEEVTKMVEDMKKLGPNPLKEETV
;
A
#
# COMPACT_ATOMS: atom_id res chain seq x y z
N MET A 1 6.18 -3.46 -8.77
CA MET A 1 6.21 -3.24 -7.32
C MET A 1 6.75 -4.50 -6.65
N ASP A 2 7.81 -4.35 -5.86
CA ASP A 2 8.46 -5.42 -5.10
C ASP A 2 7.99 -5.37 -3.63
N PRO A 3 7.45 -6.46 -3.06
CA PRO A 3 7.03 -6.54 -1.67
C PRO A 3 8.07 -6.06 -0.65
N LEU A 4 9.36 -6.20 -0.93
CA LEU A 4 10.43 -5.79 -0.03
C LEU A 4 10.39 -4.29 0.30
N PHE A 5 9.92 -3.44 -0.63
CA PHE A 5 9.77 -2.01 -0.34
C PHE A 5 8.66 -1.73 0.68
N VAL A 6 7.58 -2.53 0.67
CA VAL A 6 6.48 -2.38 1.65
C VAL A 6 6.95 -2.82 3.02
N ILE A 7 7.59 -3.99 3.09
CA ILE A 7 8.13 -4.52 4.34
C ILE A 7 9.12 -3.51 4.92
N LYS A 8 10.10 -3.06 4.12
CA LYS A 8 11.10 -2.08 4.57
C LYS A 8 10.48 -0.77 5.07
N ALA A 9 9.44 -0.27 4.40
CA ALA A 9 8.76 0.94 4.85
C ALA A 9 8.08 0.74 6.22
N LEU A 10 7.36 -0.37 6.39
CA LEU A 10 6.68 -0.69 7.65
C LEU A 10 7.69 -0.96 8.78
N THR A 11 8.77 -1.69 8.53
CA THR A 11 9.81 -1.94 9.54
C THR A 11 10.60 -0.70 9.91
N ASN A 12 10.64 0.31 9.03
CA ASN A 12 11.23 1.61 9.32
C ASN A 12 10.24 2.59 9.99
N GLY A 13 9.10 2.09 10.48
CA GLY A 13 8.15 2.87 11.27
C GLY A 13 7.14 3.70 10.46
N ALA A 14 6.97 3.44 9.16
CA ALA A 14 5.89 4.07 8.39
C ALA A 14 4.52 3.61 8.90
N ASP A 15 3.60 4.54 9.16
CA ASP A 15 2.25 4.21 9.67
C ASP A 15 1.37 3.48 8.65
N GLY A 16 1.62 3.72 7.36
CA GLY A 16 1.01 3.00 6.25
C GLY A 16 1.75 3.19 4.93
N VAL A 17 1.50 2.30 3.96
CA VAL A 17 2.13 2.29 2.64
C VAL A 17 1.07 2.33 1.55
N PHE A 18 1.07 3.41 0.76
CA PHE A 18 0.19 3.58 -0.41
C PHE A 18 0.93 3.21 -1.69
N MET A 19 0.25 2.49 -2.57
CA MET A 19 0.70 2.18 -3.92
C MET A 19 -0.38 2.54 -4.93
N GLY A 20 -0.03 3.40 -5.87
CA GLY A 20 -0.83 3.69 -7.06
C GLY A 20 -0.28 2.95 -8.29
N GLY A 21 -1.16 2.58 -9.21
CA GLY A 21 -0.77 2.06 -10.52
C GLY A 21 -1.87 2.24 -11.57
N CYS A 22 -1.53 1.98 -12.83
CA CYS A 22 -2.49 2.03 -13.94
C CYS A 22 -3.60 0.98 -13.75
N HIS A 23 -4.77 1.25 -14.32
CA HIS A 23 -5.88 0.28 -14.39
C HIS A 23 -5.45 -1.05 -15.03
N PRO A 24 -5.98 -2.19 -14.57
CA PRO A 24 -5.77 -3.47 -15.24
C PRO A 24 -6.17 -3.39 -16.72
N GLY A 25 -5.23 -3.70 -17.62
CA GLY A 25 -5.40 -3.53 -19.07
C GLY A 25 -4.64 -2.32 -19.62
N ASP A 26 -4.51 -1.25 -18.82
CA ASP A 26 -3.90 0.03 -19.23
C ASP A 26 -2.45 0.18 -18.75
N CYS A 27 -1.82 -0.93 -18.36
CA CYS A 27 -0.42 -0.86 -17.94
C CYS A 27 0.45 -0.48 -19.13
N HIS A 28 1.21 0.61 -19.00
CA HIS A 28 2.16 1.04 -20.03
C HIS A 28 3.17 -0.07 -20.41
N TYR A 29 3.55 -0.89 -19.42
CA TYR A 29 4.43 -2.04 -19.60
C TYR A 29 3.65 -3.36 -19.68
N THR A 30 2.42 -3.31 -20.17
CA THR A 30 1.50 -4.42 -20.45
C THR A 30 1.02 -5.21 -19.24
N LYS A 31 1.91 -5.79 -18.43
CA LYS A 31 1.56 -6.73 -17.35
C LYS A 31 2.06 -6.37 -15.96
N GLY A 32 2.79 -5.26 -15.82
CA GLY A 32 3.42 -4.87 -14.56
C GLY A 32 2.46 -4.76 -13.37
N ASN A 33 1.26 -4.20 -13.59
CA ASN A 33 0.23 -4.08 -12.56
C ASN A 33 -0.39 -5.42 -12.14
N TYR A 34 -0.55 -6.39 -13.05
CA TYR A 34 -1.02 -7.74 -12.68
C TYR A 34 -0.03 -8.46 -11.76
N TYR A 35 1.27 -8.33 -12.03
CA TYR A 35 2.30 -8.88 -11.13
C TYR A 35 2.27 -8.20 -9.76
N ALA A 36 2.15 -6.87 -9.72
CA ALA A 36 2.00 -6.13 -8.47
C ALA A 36 0.75 -6.58 -7.70
N ARG A 37 -0.40 -6.72 -8.36
CA ARG A 37 -1.66 -7.18 -7.74
C ARG A 37 -1.47 -8.53 -7.02
N ARG A 38 -0.87 -9.51 -7.69
CA ARG A 38 -0.64 -10.85 -7.13
C ARG A 38 0.36 -10.81 -5.96
N ARG A 39 1.47 -10.11 -6.12
CA ARG A 39 2.51 -9.97 -5.09
C ARG A 39 1.96 -9.31 -3.82
N ILE A 40 1.15 -8.25 -3.98
CA ILE A 40 0.58 -7.55 -2.83
C ILE A 40 -0.57 -8.31 -2.20
N ALA A 41 -1.38 -9.04 -2.96
CA ALA A 41 -2.34 -9.95 -2.36
C ALA A 41 -1.65 -10.99 -1.46
N ALA A 42 -0.57 -11.63 -1.94
CA ALA A 42 0.20 -12.59 -1.14
C ALA A 42 0.84 -11.93 0.09
N LEU A 43 1.44 -10.75 -0.06
CA LEU A 43 2.03 -10.01 1.06
C LEU A 43 0.99 -9.67 2.14
N ARG A 44 -0.22 -9.26 1.75
CA ARG A 44 -1.27 -8.91 2.72
C ARG A 44 -1.67 -10.11 3.58
N GLU A 45 -1.71 -11.33 3.03
CA GLU A 45 -1.97 -12.53 3.84
C GLU A 45 -0.88 -12.77 4.88
N VAL A 46 0.39 -12.49 4.55
CA VAL A 46 1.49 -12.56 5.51
C VAL A 46 1.35 -11.48 6.59
N LEU A 47 1.06 -10.23 6.19
CA LEU A 47 0.94 -9.10 7.10
C LEU A 47 -0.25 -9.23 8.08
N LYS A 48 -1.31 -9.96 7.72
CA LYS A 48 -2.43 -10.27 8.64
C LYS A 48 -1.95 -10.97 9.90
N ALA A 49 -0.98 -11.88 9.79
CA ALA A 49 -0.43 -12.59 10.95
C ALA A 49 0.27 -11.64 11.95
N PHE A 50 0.66 -10.44 11.50
CA PHE A 50 1.28 -9.40 12.31
C PHE A 50 0.33 -8.22 12.60
N GLY A 51 -0.93 -8.27 12.15
CA GLY A 51 -1.88 -7.16 12.28
C GLY A 51 -1.50 -5.90 11.49
N LEU A 52 -0.78 -6.04 10.37
CA LEU A 52 -0.25 -4.93 9.57
C LEU A 52 -0.94 -4.79 8.19
N ASP A 53 -1.88 -5.64 7.83
CA ASP A 53 -2.47 -5.69 6.48
C ASP A 53 -3.39 -4.51 6.15
N GLU A 54 -4.01 -3.89 7.15
CA GLU A 54 -4.80 -2.67 7.00
C GLU A 54 -3.93 -1.44 6.70
N ARG A 55 -2.63 -1.51 7.03
CA ARG A 55 -1.65 -0.44 6.78
C ARG A 55 -1.15 -0.40 5.33
N VAL A 56 -1.59 -1.32 4.47
CA VAL A 56 -1.12 -1.43 3.08
C VAL A 56 -2.27 -1.23 2.10
N ARG A 57 -2.14 -0.23 1.21
CA ARG A 57 -3.17 0.12 0.23
C ARG A 57 -2.63 0.09 -1.19
N LEU A 58 -3.26 -0.69 -2.06
CA LEU A 58 -3.01 -0.70 -3.50
C LEU A 58 -4.25 -0.21 -4.23
N ARG A 59 -4.10 0.84 -5.04
CA ARG A 59 -5.19 1.42 -5.86
C ARG A 59 -4.78 1.56 -7.31
N TRP A 60 -5.76 1.39 -8.18
CA TRP A 60 -5.63 1.62 -9.61
C TRP A 60 -6.23 2.97 -9.95
N ILE A 61 -5.37 3.91 -10.36
CA ILE A 61 -5.69 5.31 -10.59
C ILE A 61 -4.86 5.77 -11.78
N SER A 62 -5.52 6.25 -12.83
CA SER A 62 -4.92 6.78 -14.04
C SER A 62 -4.37 8.20 -13.84
N ALA A 63 -3.61 8.68 -14.81
CA ALA A 63 -3.00 10.02 -14.75
C ALA A 63 -4.04 11.16 -14.73
N SER A 64 -5.25 10.94 -15.25
CA SER A 64 -6.33 11.94 -15.29
C SER A 64 -7.25 11.91 -14.07
N GLU A 65 -7.04 10.98 -13.12
CA GLU A 65 -7.90 10.76 -11.96
C GLU A 65 -7.36 11.44 -10.69
N GLY A 66 -6.93 12.70 -10.83
CA GLY A 66 -6.41 13.51 -9.71
C GLY A 66 -7.37 13.63 -8.53
N PRO A 67 -8.67 13.92 -8.73
CA PRO A 67 -9.64 13.97 -7.64
C PRO A 67 -9.77 12.63 -6.89
N GLN A 68 -9.79 11.50 -7.60
CA GLN A 68 -9.87 10.18 -6.99
C GLN A 68 -8.60 9.87 -6.18
N PHE A 69 -7.42 10.26 -6.68
CA PHE A 69 -6.18 10.14 -5.92
C PHE A 69 -6.23 10.90 -4.60
N ALA A 70 -6.66 12.16 -4.63
CA ALA A 70 -6.76 13.00 -3.44
C ALA A 70 -7.72 12.41 -2.41
N GLU A 71 -8.88 11.91 -2.86
CA GLU A 71 -9.87 11.26 -1.99
C GLU A 71 -9.29 9.98 -1.34
N GLU A 72 -8.61 9.14 -2.12
CA GLU A 72 -8.05 7.88 -1.63
C GLU A 72 -6.92 8.06 -0.62
N VAL A 73 -6.05 9.05 -0.84
CA VAL A 73 -4.99 9.40 0.11
C VAL A 73 -5.59 10.01 1.38
N THR A 74 -6.58 10.89 1.25
CA THR A 74 -7.26 11.50 2.41
C THR A 74 -7.89 10.43 3.29
N LYS A 75 -8.66 9.51 2.69
CA LYS A 75 -9.24 8.36 3.41
C LYS A 75 -8.17 7.51 4.08
N MET A 76 -7.07 7.23 3.37
CA MET A 76 -5.99 6.43 3.94
C MET A 76 -5.38 7.09 5.19
N VAL A 77 -5.13 8.39 5.13
CA VAL A 77 -4.60 9.15 6.28
C VAL A 77 -5.58 9.11 7.46
N GLU A 78 -6.87 9.26 7.22
CA GLU A 78 -7.90 9.15 8.25
C GLU A 78 -7.93 7.76 8.89
N ASP A 79 -7.85 6.71 8.08
CA ASP A 79 -7.82 5.33 8.56
C ASP A 79 -6.55 5.07 9.39
N MET A 80 -5.38 5.56 8.96
CA MET A 80 -4.14 5.41 9.74
C MET A 80 -4.21 6.16 11.07
N LYS A 81 -4.85 7.34 11.12
CA LYS A 81 -5.08 8.07 12.38
C LYS A 81 -5.96 7.28 13.34
N LYS A 82 -6.98 6.56 12.84
CA LYS A 82 -7.85 5.71 13.67
C LYS A 82 -7.13 4.46 14.17
N LEU A 83 -6.30 3.83 13.33
CA LEU A 83 -5.49 2.67 13.69
C LEU A 83 -4.37 2.99 14.68
N GLY A 84 -3.93 4.25 14.70
CA GLY A 84 -2.83 4.69 15.55
C GLY A 84 -1.44 4.33 14.98
N PRO A 85 -0.38 4.66 15.74
CA PRO A 85 1.00 4.53 15.28
C PRO A 85 1.35 3.07 14.93
N ASN A 86 2.27 2.89 13.99
CA ASN A 86 2.79 1.57 13.63
C ASN A 86 3.44 0.89 14.87
N PRO A 87 3.02 -0.33 15.24
CA PRO A 87 3.55 -1.04 16.40
C PRO A 87 5.05 -1.36 16.29
N LEU A 88 5.61 -1.45 15.08
CA LEU A 88 7.04 -1.72 14.86
C LEU A 88 7.93 -0.51 15.11
N LYS A 89 7.35 0.70 15.26
CA LYS A 89 8.11 1.95 15.39
C LYS A 89 8.91 2.02 16.70
N GLU A 90 8.47 1.33 17.74
CA GLU A 90 9.18 1.30 19.04
C GLU A 90 10.33 0.27 19.09
N GLU A 91 10.31 -0.74 18.20
CA GLU A 91 11.34 -1.77 18.14
C GLU A 91 12.56 -1.37 17.29
N THR A 92 12.50 -0.23 16.59
CA THR A 92 13.59 0.26 15.75
C THR A 92 14.53 1.16 16.58
N VAL A 93 15.42 0.52 17.36
CA VAL A 93 16.56 1.18 18.05
C VAL A 93 17.77 1.23 17.12
#